data_AF-A0A9E2KPB2-F1
#
_entry.id   AF-A0A9E2KPB2-F1
#
_cell.length_a   1.000
_cell.length_b   1.000
_cell.length_c   1.000
_cell.angle_alpha   90.00
_cell.angle_beta   90.00
_cell.angle_gamma   90.00
#
_symmetry.space_group_name_H-M   'P 1'
#
loop_
_entity.id
_entity.type
_entity.pdbx_description
1 polymer ?
#
loop_
_entity_poly.entity_id
_entity_poly.type
_entity_poly.pdbx_seq_one_letter_code
_entity_poly.pdbx_strand_id
1 'polypeptide(L)'
;MITQDQINKFKKLEAHQVNSDKISFDGLKVVYLDVPAKIHFPKLKDESGKVKKDEDGRDMRSTTTDGWLFTFSELGTSQVVKAVLPKKYTLEMNDWYIVSGKGYRMRNANMLYLDEACHIKNYQ
;
A
#
# COMPACT_ATOMS: atom_id res chain seq x y z
N MET A 1 -7.98 13.42 -33.13
CA MET A 1 -7.35 14.60 -32.49
C MET A 1 -7.80 14.64 -31.04
N ILE A 2 -6.86 14.73 -30.10
CA ILE A 2 -7.19 14.89 -28.67
C ILE A 2 -7.70 16.32 -28.47
N THR A 3 -8.83 16.47 -27.77
CA THR A 3 -9.47 17.78 -27.55
C THR A 3 -8.80 18.56 -26.41
N GLN A 4 -8.92 19.89 -26.45
CA GLN A 4 -8.32 20.76 -25.43
C GLN A 4 -8.85 20.46 -24.02
N ASP A 5 -10.10 20.02 -23.90
CA ASP A 5 -10.71 19.58 -22.64
C ASP A 5 -10.10 18.29 -22.10
N GLN A 6 -9.77 17.34 -22.98
CA GLN A 6 -9.03 16.13 -22.60
C GLN A 6 -7.63 16.49 -22.09
N ILE A 7 -6.92 17.39 -22.78
CA ILE A 7 -5.59 17.87 -22.36
C ILE A 7 -5.66 18.57 -20.99
N ASN A 8 -6.66 19.42 -20.76
CA ASN A 8 -6.86 20.09 -19.49
C ASN A 8 -7.23 19.12 -18.36
N LYS A 9 -7.99 18.06 -18.66
CA LYS A 9 -8.28 16.98 -17.72
C LYS A 9 -7.01 16.21 -17.34
N PHE A 10 -6.15 15.87 -18.31
CA PHE A 10 -4.86 15.24 -18.04
C PHE A 10 -3.94 16.13 -17.21
N LYS A 11 -3.83 17.43 -17.53
CA LYS A 11 -3.03 18.38 -16.74
C LYS A 11 -3.55 18.56 -15.31
N LYS A 12 -4.87 18.56 -15.10
CA LYS A 12 -5.46 18.59 -13.75
C LYS A 12 -5.17 17.31 -12.97
N LEU A 13 -5.17 16.15 -13.63
CA LEU A 13 -4.80 14.86 -13.04
C LEU A 13 -3.31 14.81 -12.66
N GLU A 14 -2.42 15.37 -13.49
CA GLU A 14 -0.99 15.49 -13.18
C GLU A 14 -0.73 16.50 -12.06
N ALA A 15 -1.42 17.64 -12.04
CA ALA A 15 -1.28 18.64 -10.97
C ALA A 15 -1.84 18.17 -9.61
N HIS A 16 -2.75 17.18 -9.59
CA HIS A 16 -3.23 16.52 -8.36
C HIS A 16 -2.35 15.33 -7.93
N GLN A 17 -1.32 14.96 -8.70
CA GLN A 17 -0.26 14.11 -8.17
C GLN A 17 0.59 14.94 -7.22
N VAL A 18 0.15 15.01 -5.96
CA VAL A 18 1.06 15.27 -4.85
C VAL A 18 2.20 14.27 -5.01
N ASN A 19 3.44 14.75 -5.20
CA ASN A 19 4.64 13.93 -5.22
C ASN A 19 4.60 13.01 -3.98
N SER A 20 4.26 11.76 -4.20
CA SER A 20 4.11 10.79 -3.13
C SER A 20 5.51 10.29 -2.80
N ASP A 21 5.97 10.45 -1.56
CA ASP A 21 7.26 9.91 -1.05
C ASP A 21 7.32 8.36 -1.07
N LYS A 22 6.39 7.72 -1.76
CA LYS A 22 6.35 6.27 -1.94
C LYS A 22 7.46 5.85 -2.90
N ILE A 23 8.18 4.83 -2.49
CA ILE A 23 9.16 4.14 -3.32
C ILE A 23 8.58 2.83 -3.82
N SER A 24 8.99 2.43 -5.02
CA SER A 24 8.68 1.10 -5.57
C SER A 24 9.53 0.04 -4.87
N PHE A 25 8.90 -1.06 -4.51
CA PHE A 25 9.54 -2.27 -4.05
C PHE A 25 9.15 -3.39 -5.02
N ASP A 26 10.13 -3.93 -5.71
CA ASP A 26 9.93 -4.95 -6.71
C ASP A 26 10.57 -6.26 -6.24
N GLY A 27 9.76 -7.29 -6.06
CA GLY A 27 10.27 -8.64 -5.82
C GLY A 27 10.71 -8.93 -4.39
N LEU A 28 10.09 -8.31 -3.37
CA LEU A 28 10.40 -8.62 -1.97
C LEU A 28 10.09 -10.08 -1.68
N LYS A 29 11.12 -10.84 -1.30
CA LYS A 29 10.95 -12.24 -0.87
C LYS A 29 10.57 -12.24 0.60
N VAL A 30 9.40 -12.79 0.91
CA VAL A 30 8.83 -12.74 2.26
C VAL A 30 8.33 -14.10 2.68
N VAL A 31 8.32 -14.35 3.99
CA VAL A 31 7.69 -15.52 4.61
C VAL A 31 6.42 -15.10 5.34
N TYR A 32 5.35 -15.88 5.16
CA TYR A 32 4.11 -15.70 5.92
C TYR A 32 4.16 -16.47 7.24
N LEU A 33 3.94 -15.79 8.36
CA LEU A 33 4.06 -16.34 9.71
C LEU A 33 2.70 -16.40 10.42
N ASP A 34 1.65 -16.71 9.67
CA ASP A 34 0.27 -16.88 10.15
C ASP A 34 -0.32 -15.66 10.88
N VAL A 35 0.12 -14.45 10.52
CA VAL A 35 -0.47 -13.21 11.04
C VAL A 35 -1.79 -12.94 10.30
N PRO A 36 -2.95 -12.94 10.98
CA PRO A 36 -4.23 -12.80 10.30
C PRO A 36 -4.34 -11.50 9.50
N ALA A 37 -4.74 -11.61 8.23
CA ALA A 37 -4.99 -10.46 7.38
C ALA A 37 -6.16 -9.61 7.92
N LYS A 38 -5.99 -8.29 7.87
CA LYS A 38 -6.99 -7.32 8.35
C LYS A 38 -7.62 -6.57 7.19
N ILE A 39 -8.91 -6.26 7.26
CA ILE A 39 -9.54 -5.37 6.28
C ILE A 39 -8.83 -4.00 6.35
N HIS A 40 -8.41 -3.48 5.20
CA HIS A 40 -7.79 -2.17 5.11
C HIS A 40 -8.83 -1.12 4.74
N PHE A 41 -8.73 0.03 5.41
CA PHE A 41 -9.52 1.22 5.15
C PHE A 41 -8.55 2.36 4.82
N PRO A 42 -8.61 2.94 3.61
CA PRO A 42 -7.70 4.00 3.22
C PRO A 42 -7.94 5.26 4.05
N LYS A 43 -6.89 6.07 4.19
CA LYS A 43 -6.99 7.39 4.81
C LYS A 43 -7.81 8.31 3.91
N LEU A 44 -8.73 9.09 4.50
CA LEU A 44 -9.45 10.11 3.77
C LEU A 44 -8.53 11.29 3.47
N LYS A 45 -8.60 11.80 2.24
CA LYS A 45 -7.87 12.99 1.81
C LYS A 45 -8.83 14.15 1.60
N ASP A 46 -8.36 15.37 1.86
CA ASP A 46 -9.05 16.60 1.49
C ASP A 46 -8.85 16.93 0.00
N GLU A 47 -9.47 18.03 -0.44
CA GLU A 47 -9.38 18.51 -1.83
C GLU A 47 -7.96 18.89 -2.23
N SER A 48 -7.08 19.17 -1.27
CA SER A 48 -5.65 19.43 -1.47
C SER A 48 -4.80 18.16 -1.47
N GLY A 49 -5.40 16.98 -1.28
CA GLY A 49 -4.71 15.70 -1.23
C GLY A 49 -4.05 15.37 0.10
N LYS A 50 -4.21 16.19 1.14
CA LYS A 50 -3.68 15.96 2.49
C LYS A 50 -4.63 15.07 3.29
N VAL A 51 -4.08 14.25 4.18
CA VAL A 51 -4.88 13.37 5.04
C VAL A 51 -5.74 14.20 5.99
N LYS A 52 -7.06 13.95 5.97
CA LYS A 52 -8.00 14.55 6.91
C LYS A 52 -7.76 14.02 8.32
N LYS A 53 -7.77 14.94 9.29
CA LYS A 53 -7.63 14.63 10.71
C LYS A 53 -8.97 14.80 11.41
N ASP A 54 -9.25 13.96 12.41
CA ASP A 54 -10.35 14.19 13.33
C ASP A 54 -10.00 15.27 14.38
N GLU A 55 -10.95 15.55 15.28
CA GLU A 55 -10.81 16.54 16.35
C GLU A 55 -9.65 16.21 17.32
N ASP A 56 -9.29 14.93 17.44
CA ASP A 56 -8.19 14.43 18.26
C ASP A 56 -6.83 14.39 17.51
N GLY A 57 -6.80 14.83 16.23
CA GLY A 57 -5.61 14.83 15.39
C GLY A 57 -5.24 13.48 14.77
N ARG A 58 -6.10 12.47 14.84
CA ARG A 58 -5.92 11.14 14.25
C ARG A 58 -6.35 11.13 12.79
N ASP A 59 -5.74 10.26 11.99
CA ASP A 59 -6.09 10.13 10.57
C ASP A 59 -7.50 9.57 10.41
N MET A 60 -8.37 10.33 9.74
CA MET A 60 -9.68 9.82 9.36
C MET A 60 -9.56 8.73 8.30
N ARG A 61 -10.41 7.70 8.42
CA ARG A 61 -10.42 6.52 7.55
C ARG A 61 -11.74 6.43 6.79
N SER A 62 -11.67 5.92 5.57
CA SER A 62 -12.84 5.61 4.74
C SER A 62 -13.68 4.50 5.38
N THR A 63 -14.99 4.54 5.20
CA THR A 63 -15.90 3.42 5.53
C THR A 63 -15.88 2.33 4.47
N THR A 64 -15.40 2.65 3.26
CA THR A 64 -15.24 1.71 2.15
C THR A 64 -13.83 1.14 2.18
N THR A 65 -13.72 -0.19 2.14
CA THR A 65 -12.45 -0.91 2.06
C THR A 65 -11.87 -0.89 0.63
N ASP A 66 -10.55 -0.86 0.54
CA ASP A 66 -9.77 -0.95 -0.70
C ASP A 66 -8.89 -2.22 -0.76
N GLY A 67 -8.99 -3.10 0.24
CA GLY A 67 -8.22 -4.34 0.25
C GLY A 67 -8.00 -4.94 1.64
N TRP A 68 -6.99 -5.79 1.73
CA TRP A 68 -6.62 -6.57 2.90
C TRP A 68 -5.15 -6.35 3.23
N LEU A 69 -4.87 -5.91 4.45
CA LEU A 69 -3.54 -5.75 4.98
C LEU A 69 -2.98 -7.09 5.45
N PHE A 70 -1.98 -7.59 4.73
CA PHE A 70 -1.18 -8.75 5.11
C PHE A 70 0.09 -8.32 5.82
N THR A 71 0.61 -9.18 6.68
CA THR A 71 1.88 -8.97 7.39
C THR A 71 2.79 -10.17 7.15
N PHE A 72 4.03 -9.89 6.77
CA PHE A 72 5.07 -10.86 6.47
C PHE A 72 6.39 -10.48 7.15
N SER A 73 7.35 -11.40 7.13
CA SER A 73 8.76 -11.12 7.43
C SER A 73 9.59 -11.19 6.14
N GLU A 74 10.40 -10.18 5.86
CA GLU A 74 11.32 -10.16 4.72
C GLU A 74 12.47 -11.16 4.95
N LEU A 75 12.77 -11.97 3.94
CA LEU A 75 13.88 -12.91 3.99
C LEU A 75 15.22 -12.18 4.03
N GLY A 76 16.11 -12.62 4.92
CA GLY A 76 17.47 -12.08 5.08
C GLY A 76 17.59 -10.86 5.99
N THR A 77 16.56 -10.01 6.10
CA THR A 77 16.57 -8.81 6.96
C THR A 77 15.62 -8.90 8.15
N SER A 78 14.66 -9.83 8.10
CA SER A 78 13.54 -9.93 9.04
C SER A 78 12.74 -8.62 9.21
N GLN A 79 12.77 -7.74 8.20
CA GLN A 79 11.92 -6.54 8.19
C GLN A 79 10.46 -6.94 8.13
N VAL A 80 9.63 -6.25 8.90
CA VAL A 80 8.18 -6.47 8.82
C VAL A 80 7.69 -5.87 7.51
N VAL A 81 7.07 -6.67 6.66
CA VAL A 81 6.46 -6.20 5.41
C VAL A 81 4.96 -6.22 5.58
N LYS A 82 4.33 -5.04 5.51
CA LYS A 82 2.88 -4.91 5.48
C LYS A 82 2.44 -4.50 4.08
N ALA A 83 1.55 -5.27 3.47
CA ALA A 83 1.09 -5.02 2.11
C ALA A 83 -0.44 -5.05 2.04
N VAL A 84 -1.04 -4.02 1.43
CA VAL A 84 -2.48 -3.97 1.16
C VAL A 84 -2.75 -4.67 -0.17
N LEU A 85 -3.25 -5.91 -0.11
CA LEU A 85 -3.60 -6.70 -1.29
C LEU A 85 -5.06 -6.50 -1.67
N PRO A 86 -5.43 -6.55 -2.97
CA PRO A 86 -6.77 -6.19 -3.44
C PRO A 86 -7.88 -7.15 -2.99
N LYS A 87 -7.52 -8.35 -2.52
CA LYS A 87 -8.45 -9.36 -2.01
C LYS A 87 -7.79 -10.16 -0.89
N LYS A 88 -8.60 -10.94 -0.17
CA LYS A 88 -8.09 -11.89 0.80
C LYS A 88 -7.52 -13.10 0.07
N TYR A 89 -6.25 -13.42 0.33
CA TYR A 89 -5.58 -14.63 -0.09
C TYR A 89 -5.49 -15.61 1.08
N THR A 90 -5.64 -16.91 0.78
CA THR A 90 -5.26 -17.98 1.70
C THR A 90 -3.76 -18.21 1.50
N LEU A 91 -2.99 -18.06 2.57
CA LEU A 91 -1.54 -18.22 2.56
C LEU A 91 -1.16 -19.34 3.52
N GLU A 92 -0.15 -20.10 3.15
CA GLU A 92 0.36 -21.21 3.94
C GLU A 92 1.44 -20.70 4.91
N MET A 93 1.37 -21.16 6.17
CA MET A 93 2.35 -20.81 7.18
C MET A 93 3.75 -21.30 6.79
N ASN A 94 4.76 -20.47 6.99
CA ASN A 94 6.16 -20.71 6.64
C ASN A 94 6.47 -20.81 5.14
N ASP A 95 5.48 -20.61 4.27
CA ASP A 95 5.70 -20.59 2.83
C ASP A 95 6.23 -19.22 2.36
N TRP A 96 6.89 -19.24 1.20
CA TRP A 96 7.60 -18.10 0.65
C TRP A 96 6.81 -17.46 -0.48
N TYR A 97 6.75 -16.13 -0.43
CA TYR A 97 6.02 -15.31 -1.38
C TYR A 97 6.91 -14.21 -1.95
N ILE A 98 6.55 -13.76 -3.14
CA ILE A 98 7.10 -12.54 -3.72
C ILE A 98 6.02 -11.47 -3.66
N VAL A 99 6.31 -10.40 -2.94
CA VAL A 99 5.45 -9.22 -2.81
C VAL A 99 6.11 -8.03 -3.49
N SER A 100 5.33 -7.28 -4.25
CA SER A 100 5.77 -6.02 -4.86
C SER A 100 4.69 -4.96 -4.69
N GLY A 101 5.07 -3.69 -4.78
CA GLY A 101 4.16 -2.56 -4.69
C GLY A 101 4.89 -1.26 -4.38
N LYS A 102 4.13 -0.18 -4.24
CA LYS A 102 4.64 1.13 -3.83
C LYS A 102 4.25 1.42 -2.39
N GLY A 103 5.17 2.04 -1.66
CA GLY A 103 4.97 2.27 -0.23
C GLY A 103 6.11 3.01 0.44
N TYR A 104 6.17 2.89 1.76
CA TYR A 104 7.11 3.62 2.60
C TYR A 104 8.05 2.66 3.31
N ARG A 105 9.33 3.04 3.39
CA ARG A 105 10.30 2.42 4.29
C ARG A 105 10.30 3.16 5.62
N MET A 106 9.73 2.54 6.65
CA MET A 106 9.67 3.09 8.01
C MET A 106 10.90 2.61 8.81
N ARG A 107 12.04 3.30 8.65
CA ARG A 107 13.32 2.90 9.24
C ARG A 107 13.26 2.64 10.75
N ASN A 108 12.67 3.57 11.50
CA ASN A 108 12.58 3.47 12.97
C ASN A 108 11.70 2.30 13.46
N ALA A 109 10.82 1.79 12.60
CA ALA A 109 9.93 0.67 12.91
C ALA A 109 10.42 -0.66 12.29
N ASN A 110 11.58 -0.67 11.62
CA ASN A 110 12.09 -1.81 10.85
C ASN A 110 11.01 -2.44 9.94
N MET A 111 10.24 -1.58 9.25
CA MET A 111 9.02 -1.99 8.55
C MET A 111 8.93 -1.37 7.15
N LEU A 112 8.42 -2.16 6.20
CA LEU A 112 7.94 -1.71 4.90
C LEU A 112 6.41 -1.69 4.92
N TYR A 113 5.81 -0.60 4.46
CA TYR A 113 4.36 -0.46 4.34
C TYR A 113 3.98 -0.13 2.91
N LEU A 114 3.40 -1.11 2.20
CA LEU A 114 3.02 -1.03 0.80
C LEU A 114 1.49 -0.93 0.71
N ASP A 115 0.99 0.11 0.07
CA ASP A 115 -0.43 0.43 0.00
C ASP A 115 -0.91 0.82 -1.39
N GLU A 116 -0.06 0.66 -2.40
CA GLU A 116 -0.38 1.01 -3.78
C GLU A 116 0.24 0.02 -4.76
N ALA A 117 -0.49 -0.32 -5.82
CA ALA A 117 -0.07 -1.26 -6.87
C ALA A 117 0.47 -2.61 -6.33
N CYS A 118 -0.05 -3.04 -5.18
CA CYS A 118 0.45 -4.20 -4.48
C CYS A 118 -0.02 -5.50 -5.14
N HIS A 119 0.90 -6.44 -5.30
CA HIS A 119 0.61 -7.78 -5.79
C HIS A 119 1.49 -8.81 -5.11
N ILE A 120 0.98 -10.04 -5.05
CA ILE A 120 1.64 -11.19 -4.46
C ILE A 120 1.62 -12.34 -5.45
N LYS A 121 2.68 -13.14 -5.44
CA LYS A 121 2.73 -14.44 -6.11
C LYS A 121 3.49 -15.44 -5.22
N ASN A 122 3.23 -16.72 -5.42
CA ASN A 122 4.06 -17.77 -4.83
C ASN A 122 5.50 -17.65 -5.34
N TYR A 123 6.45 -18.08 -4.51
CA TYR A 123 7.86 -18.14 -4.92
C TYR A 123 8.14 -19.28 -5.92
N GLN A 124 7.29 -20.32 -5.93
CA GLN A 124 7.38 -21.50 -6.82
C GLN A 124 6.97 -21.19 -8.27
#